data_AF-A0AAW1CJN9-F1
#
_entry.id   AF-A0AAW1CJN9-F1
#
_cell.length_a   1.000
_cell.length_b   1.000
_cell.length_c   1.000
_cell.angle_alpha   90.00
_cell.angle_beta   90.00
_cell.angle_gamma   90.00
#
_symmetry.space_group_name_H-M   'P 1'
#
loop_
_entity.id
_entity.type
_entity.pdbx_description
1 polymer ?
#
loop_
_entity_poly.entity_id
_entity_poly.type
_entity_poly.pdbx_seq_one_letter_code
_entity_poly.pdbx_strand_id
1 'polypeptide(L)'
;MKMAGSDEKEKGENEEADVKTKSTESPTKKTAKNIDNNEATDTLMKENKDTTNLDENKLQIIKDNQKEIQLVKHLMKLKSNPSIKHLTKFVKRLEKIVATINNLEGVKMMYQVSDELSEKVQNNLKELEFLSIEMKATLNDLQRLKEKKIIIGKEKEALNEKRSNTKREEMQEMETIIGVYDKDLLRSWHLAKKSTSVQTVENFITHLKGKKQATEYAFKMASEKLATLKNRLTKQLKTVKPSVIKALPPPSSDSDQDSVISTD
;
A
#
# COMPACT_ATOMS: atom_id res chain seq x y z
N MET A 1 2.79 -36.07 35.91
CA MET A 1 1.88 -35.37 36.84
C MET A 1 2.31 -33.90 36.94
N LYS A 2 1.70 -33.05 36.11
CA LYS A 2 1.39 -31.62 36.34
C LYS A 2 0.84 -31.08 35.02
N MET A 3 -0.39 -30.59 35.10
CA MET A 3 -1.25 -30.11 34.03
C MET A 3 -1.24 -28.58 33.99
N ALA A 4 -1.40 -28.01 32.81
CA ALA A 4 -2.10 -26.75 32.46
C ALA A 4 -1.68 -26.40 31.01
N GLY A 5 -2.53 -26.25 29.99
CA GLY A 5 -3.97 -25.99 29.96
C GLY A 5 -4.22 -24.55 29.54
N SER A 6 -3.97 -24.23 28.27
CA SER A 6 -4.31 -22.95 27.62
C SER A 6 -5.38 -23.22 26.57
N ASP A 7 -6.54 -22.55 26.68
CA ASP A 7 -7.50 -22.41 25.59
C ASP A 7 -8.22 -21.06 25.75
N GLU A 8 -7.94 -20.16 24.82
CA GLU A 8 -8.72 -18.96 24.52
C GLU A 8 -9.87 -19.34 23.58
N LYS A 9 -11.08 -18.87 23.87
CA LYS A 9 -12.22 -18.88 22.94
C LYS A 9 -12.90 -17.52 22.93
N GLU A 10 -12.66 -16.76 21.87
CA GLU A 10 -13.54 -15.69 21.38
C GLU A 10 -14.70 -16.30 20.59
N LYS A 11 -15.92 -15.82 20.83
CA LYS A 11 -17.05 -15.85 19.88
C LYS A 11 -18.09 -14.81 20.29
N GLY A 12 -18.57 -14.01 19.34
CA GLY A 12 -19.70 -13.09 19.51
C GLY A 12 -19.94 -12.22 18.27
N GLU A 13 -20.68 -12.77 17.31
CA GLU A 13 -21.25 -12.14 16.09
C GLU A 13 -22.31 -11.07 16.45
N ASN A 14 -22.25 -9.90 15.80
CA ASN A 14 -23.17 -9.36 14.77
C ASN A 14 -24.67 -9.39 15.07
N GLU A 15 -25.29 -8.21 15.08
CA GLU A 15 -26.65 -8.02 14.55
C GLU A 15 -26.84 -6.61 13.99
N GLU A 16 -27.48 -6.59 12.82
CA GLU A 16 -27.71 -5.50 11.87
C GLU A 16 -29.18 -5.12 11.95
N ALA A 17 -29.52 -3.83 11.98
CA ALA A 17 -30.88 -3.38 11.71
C ALA A 17 -30.89 -1.98 11.08
N ASP A 18 -31.36 -2.00 9.85
CA ASP A 18 -31.72 -0.95 8.91
C ASP A 18 -32.91 -0.09 9.41
N VAL A 19 -33.15 1.05 8.76
CA VAL A 19 -34.46 1.74 8.50
C VAL A 19 -34.26 3.25 8.28
N LYS A 20 -33.96 3.56 7.02
CA LYS A 20 -34.65 4.49 6.08
C LYS A 20 -35.78 5.40 6.60
N THR A 21 -35.77 6.65 6.10
CA THR A 21 -36.87 7.54 5.61
C THR A 21 -36.74 8.97 6.15
N LYS A 22 -37.11 10.07 5.45
CA LYS A 22 -37.33 10.44 4.04
C LYS A 22 -37.59 11.96 4.08
N SER A 23 -37.02 12.73 3.15
CA SER A 23 -37.34 14.13 2.88
C SER A 23 -38.79 14.35 2.45
N THR A 24 -39.36 15.52 2.74
CA THR A 24 -40.25 16.35 1.87
C THR A 24 -40.59 17.62 2.64
N GLU A 25 -40.12 18.82 2.25
CA GLU A 25 -40.68 19.73 1.24
C GLU A 25 -42.11 20.24 1.55
N SER A 26 -42.18 21.56 1.75
CA SER A 26 -43.37 22.41 1.86
C SER A 26 -44.15 22.50 0.54
N PRO A 27 -45.43 22.91 0.57
CA PRO A 27 -45.81 24.04 -0.30
C PRO A 27 -46.85 25.02 0.27
N THR A 28 -46.50 26.31 0.18
CA THR A 28 -47.23 27.47 -0.39
C THR A 28 -48.78 27.61 -0.39
N LYS A 29 -49.20 28.78 0.14
CA LYS A 29 -50.04 29.89 -0.43
C LYS A 29 -51.59 29.85 -0.50
N LYS A 30 -52.13 31.05 -0.19
CA LYS A 30 -53.37 31.75 -0.68
C LYS A 30 -54.70 31.29 -0.02
N THR A 31 -55.70 32.11 0.33
CA THR A 31 -56.19 33.41 -0.17
C THR A 31 -57.08 34.13 0.88
N ALA A 32 -57.28 35.43 0.66
CA ALA A 32 -57.98 36.49 1.39
C ALA A 32 -59.49 36.35 1.71
N LYS A 33 -59.97 37.21 2.66
CA LYS A 33 -60.98 38.27 2.41
C LYS A 33 -61.32 39.12 3.66
N ASN A 34 -61.36 40.45 3.46
CA ASN A 34 -62.34 41.49 3.90
C ASN A 34 -62.80 41.58 5.38
N ILE A 35 -63.16 42.72 5.99
CA ILE A 35 -63.22 44.17 5.71
C ILE A 35 -63.54 44.85 7.07
N ASP A 36 -63.00 46.05 7.29
CA ASP A 36 -63.39 47.21 8.13
C ASP A 36 -63.96 47.05 9.56
N ASN A 37 -63.33 47.74 10.53
CA ASN A 37 -63.85 49.02 11.05
C ASN A 37 -62.97 49.66 12.16
N ASN A 38 -62.93 51.00 12.10
CA ASN A 38 -62.77 52.01 13.16
C ASN A 38 -61.37 52.44 13.69
N GLU A 39 -60.99 53.61 13.18
CA GLU A 39 -60.62 54.86 13.89
C GLU A 39 -59.83 54.81 15.22
N ALA A 40 -58.62 55.37 15.10
CA ALA A 40 -58.02 56.42 15.94
C ALA A 40 -58.05 56.25 17.48
N THR A 41 -56.88 55.91 18.04
CA THR A 41 -56.24 56.66 19.13
C THR A 41 -54.77 56.27 19.29
N ASP A 42 -53.95 57.28 19.58
CA ASP A 42 -52.66 57.21 20.26
C ASP A 42 -51.42 56.63 19.57
N THR A 43 -50.85 57.52 18.77
CA THR A 43 -49.40 57.77 18.71
C THR A 43 -48.81 58.01 20.11
N LEU A 44 -48.24 56.97 20.73
CA LEU A 44 -47.14 57.01 21.72
C LEU A 44 -46.89 55.56 22.15
N MET A 45 -45.62 55.15 22.36
CA MET A 45 -45.14 53.79 22.68
C MET A 45 -44.63 52.93 21.50
N LYS A 46 -43.76 53.49 20.64
CA LYS A 46 -43.01 52.69 19.63
C LYS A 46 -41.49 52.73 19.77
N GLU A 47 -40.94 53.14 20.92
CA GLU A 47 -39.49 53.20 21.12
C GLU A 47 -38.89 52.14 22.07
N ASN A 48 -39.68 51.26 22.68
CA ASN A 48 -39.16 50.34 23.73
C ASN A 48 -39.06 48.84 23.36
N LYS A 49 -39.25 48.45 22.08
CA LYS A 49 -39.20 47.02 21.68
C LYS A 49 -37.96 46.59 20.89
N ASP A 50 -37.19 47.52 20.34
CA ASP A 50 -35.98 47.18 19.57
C ASP A 50 -34.71 47.10 20.44
N THR A 51 -34.71 47.72 21.62
CA THR A 51 -33.57 47.70 22.55
C THR A 51 -33.47 46.39 23.35
N THR A 52 -34.60 45.80 23.73
CA THR A 52 -34.65 44.54 24.51
C THR A 52 -34.24 43.31 23.70
N ASN A 53 -34.59 43.26 22.40
CA ASN A 53 -34.23 42.14 21.52
C ASN A 53 -32.73 42.10 21.19
N LEU A 54 -32.08 43.28 21.10
CA LEU A 54 -30.66 43.40 20.85
C LEU A 54 -29.81 42.95 22.06
N ASP A 55 -30.29 43.26 23.28
CA ASP A 55 -29.63 42.85 24.52
C ASP A 55 -29.78 41.36 24.82
N GLU A 56 -30.91 40.73 24.53
CA GLU A 56 -31.08 39.28 24.67
C GLU A 56 -30.17 38.50 23.72
N ASN A 57 -30.01 38.98 22.47
CA ASN A 57 -29.15 38.34 21.48
C ASN A 57 -27.66 38.47 21.84
N LYS A 58 -27.23 39.64 22.34
CA LYS A 58 -25.88 39.84 22.88
C LYS A 58 -25.62 38.96 24.11
N LEU A 59 -26.59 38.85 25.01
CA LEU A 59 -26.48 38.02 26.20
C LEU A 59 -26.40 36.52 25.86
N GLN A 60 -27.09 36.10 24.81
CA GLN A 60 -27.03 34.74 24.29
C GLN A 60 -25.67 34.43 23.66
N ILE A 61 -25.12 35.35 22.85
CA ILE A 61 -23.76 35.25 22.29
C ILE A 61 -22.72 35.15 23.41
N ILE A 62 -22.84 35.95 24.47
CA ILE A 62 -21.92 35.91 25.62
C ILE A 62 -22.02 34.55 26.34
N LYS A 63 -23.23 34.04 26.58
CA LYS A 63 -23.43 32.73 27.22
C LYS A 63 -22.87 31.59 26.38
N ASP A 64 -23.02 31.64 25.06
CA ASP A 64 -22.52 30.61 24.16
C ASP A 64 -20.98 30.66 24.04
N ASN A 65 -20.40 31.86 23.99
CA ASN A 65 -18.95 32.05 24.08
C ASN A 65 -18.38 31.53 25.42
N GLN A 66 -19.09 31.73 26.52
CA GLN A 66 -18.65 31.28 27.85
C GLN A 66 -18.69 29.74 27.98
N LYS A 67 -19.72 29.09 27.41
CA LYS A 67 -19.77 27.62 27.30
C LYS A 67 -18.64 27.09 26.41
N GLU A 68 -18.32 27.77 25.31
CA GLU A 68 -17.22 27.39 24.43
C GLU A 68 -15.86 27.49 25.12
N ILE A 69 -15.61 28.55 25.89
CA ILE A 69 -14.37 28.73 26.67
C ILE A 69 -14.23 27.62 27.72
N GLN A 70 -15.31 27.24 28.42
CA GLN A 70 -15.26 26.15 29.39
C GLN A 70 -14.94 24.80 28.73
N LEU A 71 -15.47 24.55 27.53
CA LEU A 71 -15.22 23.33 26.79
C LEU A 71 -13.79 23.26 26.23
N VAL A 72 -13.23 24.40 25.80
CA VAL A 72 -11.81 24.53 25.43
C VAL A 72 -10.90 24.23 26.64
N LYS A 73 -11.23 24.77 27.81
CA LYS A 73 -10.52 24.52 29.06
C LYS A 73 -10.59 23.05 29.49
N HIS A 74 -11.71 22.38 29.20
CA HIS A 74 -11.86 20.95 29.44
C HIS A 74 -11.04 20.11 28.44
N LEU A 75 -11.03 20.47 27.16
CA LEU A 75 -10.23 19.82 26.13
C LEU A 75 -8.72 19.93 26.38
N MET A 76 -8.24 21.07 26.89
CA MET A 76 -6.83 21.25 27.29
C MET A 76 -6.45 20.45 28.54
N LYS A 77 -7.42 20.03 29.36
CA LYS A 77 -7.18 19.22 30.57
C LYS A 77 -7.20 17.71 30.30
N LEU A 78 -7.61 17.27 29.10
CA LEU A 78 -7.64 15.86 28.76
C LEU A 78 -6.23 15.36 28.44
N LYS A 79 -5.68 14.53 29.35
CA LYS A 79 -4.43 13.77 29.24
C LYS A 79 -4.44 12.67 28.16
N SER A 80 -5.49 12.59 27.37
CA SER A 80 -5.73 11.51 26.39
C SER A 80 -5.36 11.95 24.98
N ASN A 81 -4.76 11.04 24.20
CA ASN A 81 -4.48 11.23 22.77
C ASN A 81 -5.75 11.76 22.07
N PRO A 82 -5.81 13.05 21.70
CA PRO A 82 -7.04 13.62 21.15
C PRO A 82 -7.27 13.01 19.78
N SER A 83 -8.45 12.41 19.59
CA SER A 83 -8.90 11.97 18.26
C SER A 83 -8.82 13.14 17.27
N ILE A 84 -8.46 12.86 16.01
CA ILE A 84 -8.43 13.84 14.91
C ILE A 84 -9.70 14.68 14.88
N LYS A 85 -10.86 14.06 15.13
CA LYS A 85 -12.16 14.73 15.18
C LYS A 85 -12.22 15.80 16.28
N HIS A 86 -11.65 15.54 17.45
CA HIS A 86 -11.59 16.52 18.55
C HIS A 86 -10.61 17.66 18.23
N LEU A 87 -9.46 17.33 17.63
CA LEU A 87 -8.48 18.33 17.21
C LEU A 87 -9.04 19.26 16.10
N THR A 88 -9.75 18.69 15.13
CA THR A 88 -10.46 19.49 14.09
C THR A 88 -11.50 20.43 14.69
N LYS A 89 -12.30 19.94 15.66
CA LYS A 89 -13.28 20.80 16.35
C LYS A 89 -12.60 21.92 17.13
N PHE A 90 -11.46 21.63 17.76
CA PHE A 90 -10.68 22.63 18.49
C PHE A 90 -10.12 23.71 17.55
N VAL A 91 -9.45 23.33 16.47
CA VAL A 91 -8.88 24.29 15.50
C VAL A 91 -9.96 25.19 14.89
N LYS A 92 -11.10 24.63 14.48
CA LYS A 92 -12.23 25.43 13.97
C LYS A 92 -12.79 26.43 14.99
N ARG A 93 -12.72 26.11 16.29
CA ARG A 93 -13.15 27.03 17.36
C ARG A 93 -12.12 28.12 17.60
N LEU A 94 -10.84 27.77 17.56
CA LEU A 94 -9.76 28.74 17.67
C LEU A 94 -9.84 29.77 16.53
N GLU A 95 -10.06 29.33 15.29
CA GLU A 95 -10.29 30.21 14.13
C GLU A 95 -11.46 31.19 14.36
N LYS A 96 -12.56 30.71 14.95
CA LYS A 96 -13.72 31.56 15.27
C LYS A 96 -13.41 32.59 16.35
N ILE A 97 -12.68 32.20 17.39
CA ILE A 97 -12.28 33.12 18.48
C ILE A 97 -11.38 34.21 17.92
N VAL A 98 -10.37 33.84 17.13
CA VAL A 98 -9.49 34.78 16.43
C VAL A 98 -10.29 35.75 15.55
N ALA A 99 -11.19 35.22 14.71
CA ALA A 99 -12.04 36.06 13.85
C ALA A 99 -12.95 37.00 14.65
N THR A 100 -13.46 36.55 15.80
CA THR A 100 -14.30 37.37 16.68
C THR A 100 -13.50 38.49 17.32
N ILE A 101 -12.26 38.22 17.77
CA ILE A 101 -11.39 39.24 18.36
C ILE A 101 -10.97 40.28 17.31
N ASN A 102 -10.62 39.87 16.09
CA ASN A 102 -10.34 40.79 14.97
C ASN A 102 -11.55 41.68 14.64
N ASN A 103 -12.77 41.13 14.68
CA ASN A 103 -13.99 41.89 14.43
C ASN A 103 -14.38 42.82 15.59
N LEU A 104 -13.85 42.59 16.80
CA LEU A 104 -14.03 43.45 17.98
C LEU A 104 -13.07 44.64 18.01
N GLU A 105 -12.14 44.77 17.08
CA GLU A 105 -11.25 45.95 16.97
C GLU A 105 -12.06 47.26 16.81
N GLY A 106 -13.29 47.19 16.27
CA GLY A 106 -14.26 48.30 16.25
C GLY A 106 -14.80 48.73 17.62
N VAL A 107 -14.76 47.85 18.63
CA VAL A 107 -15.16 48.14 20.03
C VAL A 107 -13.99 48.72 20.84
N LYS A 108 -12.75 48.49 20.39
CA LYS A 108 -11.52 49.04 20.99
C LYS A 108 -11.47 50.58 20.92
N MET A 109 -12.15 51.18 19.94
CA MET A 109 -12.33 52.64 19.82
C MET A 109 -13.34 53.21 20.82
N MET A 110 -14.20 52.38 21.42
CA MET A 110 -15.27 52.80 22.34
C MET A 110 -14.82 52.89 23.79
N TYR A 111 -13.78 52.15 24.17
CA TYR A 111 -13.21 52.15 25.52
C TYR A 111 -11.79 52.69 25.43
N GLN A 112 -11.48 53.76 26.16
CA GLN A 112 -10.13 54.36 26.24
C GLN A 112 -9.15 53.39 26.92
N VAL A 113 -8.76 52.35 26.20
CA VAL A 113 -7.78 51.37 26.63
C VAL A 113 -6.39 52.00 26.51
N SER A 114 -5.53 51.85 27.50
CA SER A 114 -4.16 52.36 27.43
C SER A 114 -3.40 51.74 26.25
N ASP A 115 -2.53 52.53 25.61
CA ASP A 115 -1.78 52.09 24.43
C ASP A 115 -0.97 50.81 24.69
N GLU A 116 -0.40 50.69 25.89
CA GLU A 116 0.37 49.53 26.33
C GLU A 116 -0.47 48.24 26.43
N LEU A 117 -1.73 48.35 26.87
CA LEU A 117 -2.66 47.22 26.91
C LEU A 117 -3.16 46.89 25.50
N SER A 118 -3.36 47.90 24.65
CA SER A 118 -3.77 47.73 23.25
C SER A 118 -2.72 46.96 22.44
N GLU A 119 -1.44 47.32 22.62
CA GLU A 119 -0.29 46.67 21.97
C GLU A 119 -0.14 45.22 22.44
N LYS A 120 -0.25 44.97 23.75
CA LYS A 120 -0.19 43.61 24.30
C LYS A 120 -1.30 42.71 23.77
N VAL A 121 -2.52 43.24 23.63
CA VAL A 121 -3.65 42.51 23.03
C VAL A 121 -3.38 42.19 21.56
N GLN A 122 -2.85 43.14 20.78
CA GLN A 122 -2.51 42.90 19.38
C GLN A 122 -1.39 41.85 19.21
N ASN A 123 -0.36 41.90 20.05
CA ASN A 123 0.72 40.91 19.99
C ASN A 123 0.21 39.51 20.33
N ASN A 124 -0.59 39.36 21.40
CA ASN A 124 -1.22 38.09 21.74
C ASN A 124 -2.16 37.58 20.63
N LEU A 125 -2.84 38.48 19.93
CA LEU A 125 -3.74 38.12 18.83
C LEU A 125 -2.95 37.60 17.62
N LYS A 126 -1.84 38.25 17.26
CA LYS A 126 -0.94 37.78 16.20
C LYS A 126 -0.33 36.43 16.54
N GLU A 127 0.08 36.21 17.78
CA GLU A 127 0.56 34.90 18.24
C GLU A 127 -0.54 33.84 18.16
N LEU A 128 -1.77 34.19 18.52
CA LEU A 128 -2.92 33.29 18.44
C LEU A 128 -3.30 32.93 17.00
N GLU A 129 -3.23 33.91 16.09
CA GLU A 129 -3.40 33.70 14.64
C GLU A 129 -2.35 32.74 14.09
N PHE A 130 -1.08 32.99 14.40
CA PHE A 130 0.03 32.14 14.00
C PHE A 130 -0.18 30.71 14.49
N LEU A 131 -0.51 30.53 15.77
CA LEU A 131 -0.76 29.22 16.36
C LEU A 131 -1.96 28.52 15.71
N SER A 132 -3.01 29.26 15.37
CA SER A 132 -4.19 28.71 14.68
C SER A 132 -3.83 28.19 13.28
N ILE A 133 -3.00 28.92 12.54
CA ILE A 133 -2.51 28.52 11.21
C ILE A 133 -1.65 27.26 11.32
N GLU A 134 -0.69 27.25 12.26
CA GLU A 134 0.21 26.10 12.46
C GLU A 134 -0.54 24.84 12.89
N MET A 135 -1.54 25.00 13.77
CA MET A 135 -2.36 23.88 14.24
C MET A 135 -3.24 23.31 13.13
N LYS A 136 -3.72 24.16 12.21
CA LYS A 136 -4.43 23.73 11.00
C LYS A 136 -3.52 22.97 10.03
N ALA A 137 -2.31 23.48 9.79
CA ALA A 137 -1.32 22.79 8.96
C ALA A 137 -0.99 21.40 9.53
N THR A 138 -0.70 21.32 10.82
CA THR A 138 -0.44 20.06 11.54
C THR A 138 -1.61 19.09 11.44
N LEU A 139 -2.85 19.58 11.57
CA LEU A 139 -4.05 18.75 11.42
C LEU A 139 -4.17 18.16 10.02
N ASN A 140 -3.89 18.94 8.98
CA ASN A 140 -3.91 18.48 7.59
C ASN A 140 -2.83 17.41 7.35
N ASP A 141 -1.62 17.62 7.88
CA ASP A 141 -0.54 16.64 7.77
C ASP A 141 -0.90 15.32 8.48
N LEU A 142 -1.54 15.41 9.63
CA LEU A 142 -1.99 14.24 10.38
C LEU A 142 -3.10 13.47 9.66
N GLN A 143 -4.01 14.16 8.97
CA GLN A 143 -5.00 13.54 8.09
C GLN A 143 -4.30 12.83 6.91
N ARG A 144 -3.36 13.51 6.24
CA ARG A 144 -2.57 12.92 5.14
C ARG A 144 -1.79 11.69 5.59
N LEU A 145 -1.19 11.72 6.78
CA LEU A 145 -0.48 10.58 7.36
C LEU A 145 -1.43 9.40 7.62
N LYS A 146 -2.64 9.66 8.10
CA LYS A 146 -3.64 8.61 8.31
C LYS A 146 -4.05 7.95 6.99
N GLU A 147 -4.27 8.73 5.94
CA GLU A 147 -4.57 8.22 4.60
C GLU A 147 -3.41 7.39 4.04
N LYS A 148 -2.17 7.90 4.13
CA LYS A 148 -0.98 7.16 3.74
C LYS A 148 -0.85 5.84 4.49
N LYS A 149 -1.13 5.81 5.80
CA LYS A 149 -1.12 4.58 6.60
C LYS A 149 -2.10 3.53 6.06
N ILE A 150 -3.30 3.95 5.64
CA ILE A 150 -4.29 3.05 5.02
C ILE A 150 -3.77 2.50 3.70
N ILE A 151 -3.21 3.35 2.85
CA ILE A 151 -2.66 2.95 1.54
C ILE A 151 -1.51 1.95 1.72
N ILE A 152 -0.55 2.25 2.61
CA ILE A 152 0.57 1.36 2.94
C ILE A 152 0.05 0.03 3.50
N GLY A 153 -1.02 0.05 4.30
CA GLY A 153 -1.67 -1.16 4.79
C GLY A 153 -2.15 -2.07 3.65
N LYS A 154 -2.87 -1.50 2.68
CA LYS A 154 -3.34 -2.23 1.49
C LYS A 154 -2.18 -2.75 0.63
N GLU A 155 -1.13 -1.94 0.45
CA GLU A 155 0.05 -2.34 -0.31
C GLU A 155 0.78 -3.51 0.37
N LYS A 156 0.92 -3.49 1.69
CA LYS A 156 1.49 -4.59 2.47
C LYS A 156 0.69 -5.87 2.29
N GLU A 157 -0.64 -5.80 2.33
CA GLU A 157 -1.53 -6.94 2.08
C GLU A 157 -1.33 -7.50 0.67
N ALA A 158 -1.35 -6.63 -0.35
CA ALA A 158 -1.12 -7.02 -1.74
C ALA A 158 0.26 -7.66 -1.97
N LEU A 159 1.33 -7.13 -1.34
CA LEU A 159 2.67 -7.70 -1.42
C LEU A 159 2.75 -9.08 -0.73
N ASN A 160 2.06 -9.26 0.39
CA ASN A 160 1.99 -10.56 1.06
C ASN A 160 1.25 -11.59 0.20
N GLU A 161 0.15 -11.20 -0.42
CA GLU A 161 -0.60 -12.04 -1.35
C GLU A 161 0.27 -12.42 -2.56
N LYS A 162 0.91 -11.43 -3.19
CA LYS A 162 1.83 -11.66 -4.32
C LYS A 162 2.95 -12.62 -3.95
N ARG A 163 3.57 -12.44 -2.77
CA ARG A 163 4.60 -13.35 -2.26
C ARG A 163 4.09 -14.78 -2.09
N SER A 164 2.89 -14.95 -1.54
CA SER A 164 2.26 -16.26 -1.37
C SER A 164 1.99 -16.93 -2.73
N ASN A 165 1.49 -16.15 -3.69
CA ASN A 165 1.21 -16.64 -5.04
C ASN A 165 2.48 -17.05 -5.78
N THR A 166 3.51 -16.21 -5.79
CA THR A 166 4.80 -16.55 -6.42
C THR A 166 5.42 -17.80 -5.81
N LYS A 167 5.37 -17.96 -4.47
CA LYS A 167 5.87 -19.18 -3.82
C LYS A 167 5.08 -20.44 -4.24
N ARG A 168 3.77 -20.30 -4.44
CA ARG A 168 2.92 -21.40 -4.91
C ARG A 168 3.23 -21.77 -6.36
N GLU A 169 3.39 -20.76 -7.22
CA GLU A 169 3.77 -20.92 -8.62
C GLU A 169 5.14 -21.60 -8.75
N GLU A 170 6.14 -21.15 -7.99
CA GLU A 170 7.48 -21.75 -7.96
C GLU A 170 7.42 -23.24 -7.56
N MET A 171 6.66 -23.58 -6.52
CA MET A 171 6.46 -24.99 -6.13
C MET A 171 5.76 -25.80 -7.23
N GLN A 172 4.76 -25.23 -7.88
CA GLN A 172 4.03 -25.88 -8.97
C GLN A 172 4.90 -26.09 -10.21
N GLU A 173 5.78 -25.14 -10.53
CA GLU A 173 6.76 -25.26 -11.61
C GLU A 173 7.76 -26.39 -11.31
N MET A 174 8.31 -26.44 -10.08
CA MET A 174 9.18 -27.54 -9.65
C MET A 174 8.47 -28.89 -9.75
N GLU A 175 7.21 -28.99 -9.29
CA GLU A 175 6.40 -30.20 -9.41
C GLU A 175 6.15 -30.59 -10.88
N THR A 176 5.95 -29.60 -11.75
CA THR A 176 5.75 -29.82 -13.19
C THR A 176 7.01 -30.39 -13.84
N ILE A 177 8.19 -29.82 -13.55
CA ILE A 177 9.47 -30.31 -14.06
C ILE A 177 9.71 -31.75 -13.60
N ILE A 178 9.51 -32.04 -12.31
CA ILE A 178 9.65 -33.41 -11.79
C ILE A 178 8.65 -34.33 -12.51
N GLY A 179 7.41 -33.91 -12.72
CA GLY A 179 6.39 -34.71 -13.41
C GLY A 179 6.71 -35.02 -14.88
N VAL A 180 7.45 -34.16 -15.57
CA VAL A 180 7.91 -34.39 -16.95
C VAL A 180 8.97 -35.49 -17.01
N TYR A 181 9.94 -35.47 -16.08
CA TYR A 181 11.09 -36.37 -16.13
C TYR A 181 10.95 -37.63 -15.27
N ASP A 182 10.15 -37.59 -14.21
CA ASP A 182 10.13 -38.62 -13.16
C ASP A 182 8.80 -38.64 -12.37
N LYS A 183 7.77 -39.25 -12.97
CA LYS A 183 6.41 -39.31 -12.40
C LYS A 183 6.34 -40.05 -11.07
N ASP A 184 7.16 -41.08 -10.88
CA ASP A 184 7.20 -41.85 -9.62
C ASP A 184 7.81 -41.03 -8.49
N LEU A 185 8.84 -40.24 -8.79
CA LEU A 185 9.39 -39.29 -7.83
C LEU A 185 8.35 -38.23 -7.43
N LEU A 186 7.60 -37.67 -8.39
CA LEU A 186 6.52 -36.74 -8.09
C LEU A 186 5.43 -37.37 -7.19
N ARG A 187 5.05 -38.63 -7.44
CA ARG A 187 4.10 -39.37 -6.59
C ARG A 187 4.62 -39.52 -5.16
N SER A 188 5.90 -39.89 -4.99
CA SER A 188 6.51 -40.00 -3.67
C SER A 188 6.64 -38.66 -2.94
N TRP A 189 6.92 -37.57 -3.67
CA TRP A 189 6.87 -36.21 -3.14
C TRP A 189 5.48 -35.85 -2.62
N HIS A 190 4.41 -36.10 -3.39
CA HIS A 190 3.05 -35.81 -2.94
C HIS A 190 2.63 -36.60 -1.69
N LEU A 191 3.15 -37.81 -1.51
CA LEU A 191 2.96 -38.58 -0.28
C LEU A 191 3.72 -37.95 0.90
N ALA A 192 4.99 -37.60 0.71
CA ALA A 192 5.80 -36.95 1.73
C ALA A 192 5.26 -35.56 2.12
N LYS A 193 4.84 -34.75 1.14
CA LYS A 193 4.27 -33.40 1.32
C LYS A 193 3.01 -33.38 2.18
N LYS A 194 2.20 -34.44 2.10
CA LYS A 194 0.96 -34.58 2.89
C LYS A 194 1.18 -35.27 4.24
N SER A 195 2.37 -35.83 4.46
CA SER A 195 2.69 -36.54 5.69
C SER A 195 2.99 -35.57 6.83
N THR A 196 2.49 -35.91 8.02
CA THR A 196 2.88 -35.24 9.28
C THR A 196 4.07 -35.92 9.98
N SER A 197 4.53 -37.06 9.44
CA SER A 197 5.62 -37.84 10.01
C SER A 197 6.98 -37.36 9.49
N VAL A 198 7.84 -36.93 10.42
CA VAL A 198 9.23 -36.53 10.15
C VAL A 198 10.00 -37.66 9.44
N GLN A 199 9.86 -38.90 9.92
CA GLN A 199 10.52 -40.07 9.33
C GLN A 199 10.16 -40.27 7.84
N THR A 200 8.91 -39.99 7.46
CA THR A 200 8.47 -40.12 6.05
C THR A 200 9.23 -39.13 5.17
N VAL A 201 9.40 -37.89 5.64
CA VAL A 201 10.13 -36.84 4.92
C VAL A 201 11.63 -37.14 4.89
N GLU A 202 12.21 -37.63 5.99
CA GLU A 202 13.63 -38.04 6.04
C GLU A 202 13.95 -39.22 5.11
N ASN A 203 13.05 -40.21 5.05
CA ASN A 203 13.18 -41.33 4.12
C ASN A 203 13.12 -40.84 2.67
N PHE A 204 12.21 -39.91 2.36
CA PHE A 204 12.13 -39.28 1.04
C PHE A 204 13.41 -38.50 0.68
N ILE A 205 13.96 -37.73 1.61
CA ILE A 205 15.23 -37.01 1.42
C ILE A 205 16.39 -37.98 1.17
N THR A 206 16.45 -39.07 1.93
CA THR A 206 17.51 -40.09 1.78
C THR A 206 17.41 -40.78 0.41
N HIS A 207 16.20 -41.13 -0.02
CA HIS A 207 15.95 -41.67 -1.35
C HIS A 207 16.38 -40.69 -2.47
N LEU A 208 16.04 -39.40 -2.33
CA LEU A 208 16.47 -38.34 -3.27
C LEU A 208 18.00 -38.23 -3.37
N LYS A 209 18.71 -38.26 -2.24
CA LYS A 209 20.18 -38.23 -2.21
C LYS A 209 20.78 -39.41 -2.97
N GLY A 210 20.27 -40.62 -2.72
CA GLY A 210 20.70 -41.82 -3.44
C GLY A 210 20.44 -41.72 -4.95
N LYS A 211 19.24 -41.27 -5.35
CA LYS A 211 18.88 -41.12 -6.77
C LYS A 211 19.73 -40.07 -7.48
N LYS A 212 20.02 -38.94 -6.83
CA LYS A 212 20.94 -37.91 -7.34
C LYS A 212 22.33 -38.50 -7.62
N GLN A 213 22.91 -39.18 -6.62
CA GLN A 213 24.25 -39.77 -6.76
C GLN A 213 24.30 -40.83 -7.86
N ALA A 214 23.29 -41.71 -7.95
CA ALA A 214 23.21 -42.71 -9.01
C ALA A 214 23.13 -42.06 -10.41
N THR A 215 22.35 -40.97 -10.54
CA THR A 215 22.21 -40.23 -11.80
C THR A 215 23.51 -39.54 -12.20
N GLU A 216 24.23 -38.96 -11.23
CA GLU A 216 25.56 -38.37 -11.48
C GLU A 216 26.57 -39.40 -11.99
N TYR A 217 26.59 -40.61 -11.42
CA TYR A 217 27.44 -41.69 -11.92
C TYR A 217 27.02 -42.17 -13.31
N ALA A 218 25.71 -42.32 -13.56
CA ALA A 218 25.20 -42.67 -14.89
C ALA A 218 25.60 -41.63 -15.95
N PHE A 219 25.49 -40.34 -15.62
CA PHE A 219 25.92 -39.24 -16.49
C PHE A 219 27.42 -39.29 -16.78
N LYS A 220 28.25 -39.55 -15.75
CA LYS A 220 29.69 -39.71 -15.91
C LYS A 220 30.04 -40.87 -16.86
N MET A 221 29.44 -42.04 -16.64
CA MET A 221 29.65 -43.21 -17.50
C MET A 221 29.21 -42.95 -18.96
N ALA A 222 28.06 -42.31 -19.17
CA ALA A 222 27.57 -41.94 -20.49
C ALA A 222 28.51 -40.94 -21.18
N SER A 223 29.02 -39.95 -20.45
CA SER A 223 29.96 -38.95 -20.94
C SER A 223 31.30 -39.56 -21.35
N GLU A 224 31.85 -40.46 -20.54
CA GLU A 224 33.09 -41.20 -20.85
C GLU A 224 32.92 -42.11 -22.07
N LYS A 225 31.76 -42.78 -22.17
CA LYS A 225 31.43 -43.59 -23.36
C LYS A 225 31.35 -42.72 -24.61
N LEU A 226 30.69 -41.57 -24.53
CA LEU A 226 30.59 -40.62 -25.64
C LEU A 226 31.97 -40.10 -26.06
N ALA A 227 32.82 -39.73 -25.10
CA ALA A 227 34.19 -39.30 -25.38
C ALA A 227 34.99 -40.40 -26.08
N THR A 228 34.86 -41.66 -25.64
CA THR A 228 35.49 -42.82 -26.28
C THR A 228 35.02 -42.99 -27.74
N LEU A 229 33.72 -42.86 -27.99
CA LEU A 229 33.15 -42.96 -29.34
C LEU A 229 33.66 -41.82 -30.26
N LYS A 230 33.71 -40.58 -29.76
CA LYS A 230 34.26 -39.43 -30.51
C LYS A 230 35.75 -39.60 -30.82
N ASN A 231 36.53 -40.11 -29.86
CA ASN A 231 37.96 -40.40 -30.04
C ASN A 231 38.20 -41.54 -31.06
N ARG A 232 37.31 -42.54 -31.09
CA ARG A 232 37.37 -43.60 -32.10
C ARG A 232 37.05 -43.06 -33.50
N LEU A 233 36.03 -42.21 -33.62
CA LEU A 233 35.66 -41.58 -34.89
C LEU A 233 36.79 -40.70 -35.45
N THR A 234 37.41 -39.88 -34.61
CA THR A 234 38.56 -39.04 -35.01
C THR A 234 39.82 -39.85 -35.34
N LYS A 235 40.05 -40.99 -34.68
CA LYS A 235 41.13 -41.93 -35.05
C LYS A 235 40.85 -42.66 -36.38
N GLN A 236 39.60 -42.96 -36.69
CA GLN A 236 39.20 -43.52 -37.99
C GLN A 236 39.39 -42.52 -39.14
N LEU A 237 39.05 -41.24 -38.93
CA LEU A 237 39.33 -40.18 -39.92
C LEU A 237 40.83 -39.95 -40.16
N LYS A 238 41.69 -40.15 -39.15
CA LYS A 238 43.17 -40.04 -39.29
C LYS A 238 43.84 -41.27 -39.92
N THR A 239 43.14 -42.41 -39.99
CA THR A 239 43.66 -43.65 -40.61
C THR A 239 43.30 -43.76 -42.09
N VAL A 240 42.42 -42.89 -42.61
CA VAL A 240 42.34 -42.58 -44.04
C VAL A 240 43.52 -41.65 -44.39
N LYS A 241 44.74 -42.18 -44.41
CA LYS A 241 45.84 -41.54 -45.12
C LYS A 241 45.47 -41.55 -46.61
N PRO A 242 45.76 -40.47 -47.38
CA PRO A 242 45.56 -40.49 -48.82
C PRO A 242 46.37 -41.67 -49.36
N SER A 243 45.71 -42.55 -50.11
CA SER A 243 46.40 -43.55 -50.91
C SER A 243 47.46 -42.81 -51.70
N VAL A 244 48.74 -43.05 -51.38
CA VAL A 244 49.84 -42.60 -52.20
C VAL A 244 49.59 -43.21 -53.57
N ILE A 245 49.14 -42.38 -54.50
CA ILE A 245 49.05 -42.74 -55.92
C ILE A 245 50.47 -43.07 -56.30
N LYS A 246 50.75 -44.37 -56.47
CA LYS A 246 52.01 -44.84 -57.02
C LYS A 246 52.08 -44.26 -58.43
N ALA A 247 52.97 -43.28 -58.63
CA ALA A 247 53.17 -42.66 -59.93
C ALA A 247 53.46 -43.76 -60.97
N LEU A 248 52.74 -43.72 -62.09
CA LEU A 248 53.03 -44.54 -63.26
C LEU A 248 54.49 -44.33 -63.67
N PRO A 249 55.25 -45.39 -64.03
CA PRO A 249 56.58 -45.21 -64.58
C PRO A 249 56.51 -44.37 -65.87
N PRO A 250 57.49 -43.49 -66.13
CA PRO A 250 57.49 -42.68 -67.33
C PRO A 250 57.59 -43.57 -68.59
N PRO A 251 56.95 -43.16 -69.70
CA PRO A 251 57.04 -43.89 -70.95
C PRO A 251 58.49 -43.93 -71.43
N SER A 252 58.94 -45.11 -71.86
CA SER A 252 60.19 -45.30 -72.57
C SER A 252 60.21 -44.41 -73.81
N SER A 253 61.15 -43.47 -73.85
CA SER A 253 61.54 -42.78 -75.08
C SER A 253 62.28 -43.76 -75.97
N ASP A 254 61.52 -44.50 -76.78
CA ASP A 254 62.00 -44.99 -78.07
C ASP A 254 61.69 -43.93 -79.12
N SER A 255 62.76 -43.42 -79.71
CA SER A 255 62.93 -42.87 -81.06
C SER A 255 64.09 -41.89 -80.98
N ASP A 256 65.05 -41.84 -81.87
CA ASP A 256 65.51 -42.60 -83.04
C ASP A 256 66.54 -41.65 -83.68
N GLN A 257 67.24 -42.12 -84.71
CA GLN A 257 68.08 -41.34 -85.62
C GLN A 257 69.49 -41.04 -85.07
N ASP A 258 70.59 -41.31 -85.76
CA ASP A 258 70.76 -41.89 -87.08
C ASP A 258 72.23 -42.29 -87.26
N SER A 259 72.43 -43.25 -88.17
CA SER A 259 73.54 -43.44 -89.13
C SER A 259 74.76 -42.51 -89.00
N VAL A 260 76.00 -43.00 -89.16
CA VAL A 260 76.79 -42.83 -90.41
C VAL A 260 78.16 -43.55 -90.29
N ILE A 261 78.40 -44.50 -91.22
CA ILE A 261 79.62 -44.78 -92.04
C ILE A 261 80.92 -45.32 -91.39
N SER A 262 81.19 -46.60 -91.67
CA SER A 262 82.31 -47.21 -92.45
C SER A 262 83.77 -46.70 -92.38
N THR A 263 84.69 -47.67 -92.24
CA THR A 263 86.07 -47.88 -92.81
C THR A 263 86.87 -48.68 -91.75
N ASP A 264 87.62 -49.76 -92.00
CA ASP A 264 88.20 -50.44 -93.17
C ASP A 264 88.33 -51.94 -92.82
#